data_AF-A0A9P7CYG5-F1
#
_entry.id   AF-A0A9P7CYG5-F1
#
_cell.length_a   1.000
_cell.length_b   1.000
_cell.length_c   1.000
_cell.angle_alpha   90.00
_cell.angle_beta   90.00
_cell.angle_gamma   90.00
#
_symmetry.space_group_name_H-M   'P 1'
#
loop_
_entity.id
_entity.type
_entity.pdbx_description
1 polymer ?
#
loop_
_entity_poly.entity_id
_entity_poly.type
_entity_poly.pdbx_seq_one_letter_code
_entity_poly.pdbx_strand_id
1 'polypeptide(L)'
;GGMDVGNLFKLLLARGKLHCTGATTLSEYRKYIETAAALEQRFAQVLVNEPSVPETISILRGIREKCVVHHGVRILDGALISAATLAHCYLTSRRLPDAAIDLVDEACA
;
A
#
# COMPACT_ATOMS: atom_id res chain seq x y z
N GLY A 1 21.31 12.03 -23.50
CA GLY A 1 20.07 12.62 -24.04
C GLY A 1 18.94 11.64 -23.86
N GLY A 2 18.32 11.63 -22.69
CA GLY A 2 17.03 10.98 -22.51
C GLY A 2 15.97 11.96 -22.96
N MET A 3 15.09 11.55 -23.87
CA MET A 3 13.89 12.31 -24.22
C MET A 3 13.23 12.79 -22.91
N ASP A 4 12.84 14.06 -22.83
CA ASP A 4 12.33 14.68 -21.60
C ASP A 4 10.92 14.15 -21.29
N VAL A 5 10.89 12.89 -20.81
CA VAL A 5 9.70 12.08 -20.59
C VAL A 5 8.70 12.81 -19.69
N GLY A 6 9.20 13.60 -18.73
CA GLY A 6 8.37 14.42 -17.84
C GLY A 6 7.56 15.48 -18.58
N ASN A 7 8.12 16.13 -19.60
CA ASN A 7 7.40 17.13 -20.39
C ASN A 7 6.38 16.49 -21.34
N LEU A 8 6.65 15.30 -21.86
CA LEU A 8 5.68 14.54 -22.65
C LEU A 8 4.46 14.13 -21.80
N PHE A 9 4.69 13.64 -20.57
CA PHE A 9 3.61 13.29 -19.65
C PHE A 9 2.75 14.50 -19.27
N LYS A 10 3.37 15.65 -18.96
CA LYS A 10 2.62 16.89 -18.66
C LYS A 10 1.66 17.27 -19.78
N LEU A 11 2.09 17.17 -21.04
CA LEU A 11 1.25 17.50 -22.20
C LEU A 11 0.07 16.52 -22.37
N LEU A 12 0.31 15.22 -22.17
CA LEU A 12 -0.72 14.19 -22.31
C LEU A 12 -1.77 14.25 -21.18
N LEU A 13 -1.33 14.52 -19.96
CA LEU A 13 -2.19 14.72 -18.79
C LEU A 13 -3.02 15.99 -18.93
N ALA A 14 -2.42 17.11 -19.37
CA ALA A 14 -3.15 18.36 -19.57
C ALA A 14 -4.25 18.25 -20.65
N ARG A 15 -4.05 17.38 -21.65
CA ARG A 15 -5.02 17.12 -22.72
C ARG A 15 -6.06 16.05 -22.37
N GLY A 16 -5.99 15.43 -21.18
CA GLY A 16 -6.88 14.35 -20.76
C GLY A 16 -6.79 13.08 -21.61
N LYS A 17 -5.70 12.91 -22.38
CA LYS A 17 -5.49 11.73 -23.25
C LYS A 17 -4.80 10.57 -22.52
N LEU A 18 -4.32 10.82 -21.31
CA LEU A 18 -3.69 9.84 -20.46
C LEU A 18 -4.42 9.78 -19.13
N HIS A 19 -4.93 8.59 -18.80
CA HIS A 19 -5.42 8.27 -17.47
C HIS A 19 -4.29 7.53 -16.74
N CYS A 20 -3.93 7.99 -15.56
CA CYS A 20 -2.92 7.33 -14.75
C CYS A 20 -3.30 7.37 -13.27
N THR A 21 -2.90 6.32 -12.55
CA THR A 21 -2.98 6.24 -11.10
C THR A 21 -1.56 6.18 -10.56
N GLY A 22 -1.21 7.13 -9.68
CA GLY A 22 0.07 7.16 -9.00
C GLY A 22 -0.05 6.66 -7.57
N ALA A 23 0.98 5.98 -7.07
CA ALA A 23 1.13 5.66 -5.66
C ALA A 23 2.43 6.29 -5.16
N THR A 24 2.36 7.05 -4.08
CA THR A 24 3.50 7.78 -3.51
C THR A 24 3.29 8.00 -2.03
N THR A 25 4.37 8.29 -1.30
CA THR A 25 4.26 8.72 0.10
C THR A 25 3.78 10.17 0.17
N LEU A 26 3.18 10.56 1.30
CA LEU A 26 2.74 11.95 1.51
C LEU A 26 3.91 12.95 1.39
N SER A 27 5.10 12.56 1.84
CA SER A 27 6.32 13.39 1.77
C SER A 27 6.77 13.64 0.33
N GLU A 28 6.73 12.62 -0.51
CA GLU A 28 7.08 12.73 -1.94
C GLU A 28 6.01 13.49 -2.72
N TYR A 29 4.73 13.27 -2.41
CA TYR A 29 3.63 14.03 -2.99
C TYR A 29 3.80 15.54 -2.78
N ARG A 30 4.08 15.95 -1.52
CA ARG A 30 4.37 17.34 -1.17
C ARG A 30 5.59 17.90 -1.91
N LYS A 31 6.64 17.09 -2.05
CA LYS A 31 7.90 17.53 -2.65
C LYS A 31 7.85 17.67 -4.17
N TYR A 32 7.07 16.84 -4.86
CA TYR A 32 7.14 16.73 -6.32
C TYR A 32 5.84 17.07 -7.05
N ILE A 33 4.68 16.86 -6.41
CA ILE A 33 3.38 17.10 -7.03
C ILE A 33 2.79 18.44 -6.60
N GLU A 34 2.74 18.73 -5.29
CA GLU A 34 2.22 20.01 -4.79
C GLU A 34 3.07 21.20 -5.25
N THR A 35 4.39 21.04 -5.33
CA THR A 35 5.29 22.10 -5.86
C THR A 35 5.11 22.36 -7.35
N ALA A 36 4.43 21.46 -8.08
CA ALA A 36 4.25 21.55 -9.52
C ALA A 36 2.80 21.94 -9.85
N ALA A 37 2.54 23.24 -9.97
CA ALA A 37 1.20 23.82 -10.18
C ALA A 37 0.36 23.15 -11.31
N ALA A 38 1.01 22.71 -12.39
CA ALA A 38 0.32 22.04 -13.51
C ALA A 38 -0.11 20.59 -13.19
N LEU A 39 0.58 19.91 -12.27
CA LEU A 39 0.26 18.54 -11.86
C LEU A 39 -0.77 18.52 -10.74
N GLU A 40 -0.63 19.40 -9.76
CA GLU A 40 -1.56 19.51 -8.62
C GLU A 40 -3.03 19.67 -9.09
N GLN A 41 -3.28 20.51 -10.09
CA GLN A 41 -4.63 20.72 -10.64
C GLN A 41 -5.19 19.53 -11.44
N ARG A 42 -4.36 18.51 -11.74
CA ARG A 42 -4.71 17.39 -12.63
C ARG A 42 -4.80 16.07 -11.89
N PHE A 43 -4.21 15.97 -10.70
CA PHE A 43 -4.33 14.79 -9.84
C PHE A 43 -5.37 15.03 -8.76
N ALA A 44 -6.27 14.06 -8.59
CA ALA A 44 -7.11 13.99 -7.40
C ALA A 44 -6.37 13.18 -6.33
N GLN A 45 -6.09 13.82 -5.19
CA GLN A 45 -5.49 13.11 -4.06
C GLN A 45 -6.50 12.18 -3.41
N VAL A 46 -6.18 10.90 -3.32
CA VAL A 46 -6.91 9.91 -2.54
C VAL A 46 -5.98 9.45 -1.41
N LEU A 47 -6.33 9.82 -0.17
CA LEU A 47 -5.56 9.41 1.00
C LEU A 47 -5.87 7.95 1.34
N VAL A 48 -4.83 7.13 1.33
CA VAL A 48 -4.91 5.74 1.79
C VAL A 48 -4.32 5.69 3.19
N ASN A 49 -5.20 5.53 4.17
CA ASN A 49 -4.80 5.44 5.57
C ASN A 49 -4.38 4.01 5.92
N GLU A 50 -3.50 3.89 6.92
CA GLU A 50 -3.20 2.62 7.54
C GLU A 50 -4.49 2.01 8.12
N PRO A 51 -4.80 0.73 7.82
CA PRO A 51 -5.97 0.06 8.36
C PRO A 51 -5.83 -0.13 9.88
N SER A 52 -6.97 -0.10 10.56
CA SER A 52 -7.06 -0.50 11.96
C SER A 52 -6.75 -1.99 12.14
N VAL A 53 -6.48 -2.41 13.38
CA VAL A 53 -6.31 -3.83 13.74
C VAL A 53 -7.49 -4.71 13.26
N PRO A 54 -8.77 -4.39 13.52
CA PRO A 54 -9.89 -5.22 13.05
C PRO A 54 -10.02 -5.26 11.52
N GLU A 55 -9.71 -4.17 10.82
CA GLU A 55 -9.65 -4.16 9.35
C GLU A 55 -8.53 -5.06 8.84
N THR A 56 -7.35 -5.00 9.48
CA THR A 56 -6.21 -5.87 9.17
C THR A 56 -6.55 -7.33 9.37
N ILE A 57 -7.24 -7.69 10.47
CA ILE A 57 -7.71 -9.06 10.70
C ILE A 57 -8.62 -9.52 9.56
N SER A 58 -9.49 -8.64 9.06
CA SER A 58 -10.39 -8.94 7.93
C SER A 58 -9.61 -9.15 6.63
N ILE A 59 -8.57 -8.34 6.38
CA ILE A 59 -7.65 -8.50 5.24
C ILE A 59 -6.90 -9.84 5.34
N LEU A 60 -6.33 -10.16 6.49
CA LEU A 60 -5.62 -11.41 6.75
C LEU A 60 -6.51 -12.64 6.53
N ARG A 61 -7.77 -12.58 6.99
CA ARG A 61 -8.76 -13.64 6.73
C ARG A 61 -9.06 -13.81 5.24
N GLY A 62 -9.08 -12.72 4.46
CA GLY A 62 -9.27 -12.73 3.02
C GLY A 62 -8.10 -13.35 2.24
N ILE A 63 -6.87 -13.20 2.72
CA ILE A 63 -5.68 -13.80 2.07
C ILE A 63 -5.31 -15.19 2.61
N ARG A 64 -5.89 -15.61 3.74
CA ARG A 64 -5.59 -16.88 4.44
C ARG A 64 -5.55 -18.08 3.51
N GLU A 65 -6.53 -18.22 2.62
CA GLU A 65 -6.62 -19.38 1.71
C GLU A 65 -5.39 -19.47 0.79
N LYS A 66 -4.90 -18.32 0.30
CA LYS A 66 -3.71 -18.26 -0.54
C LYS A 66 -2.46 -18.67 0.23
N CYS A 67 -2.30 -18.17 1.46
CA CYS A 67 -1.15 -18.53 2.32
C CYS A 67 -1.15 -20.02 2.70
N VAL A 68 -2.32 -20.58 3.02
CA VAL A 68 -2.48 -22.02 3.33
C VAL A 68 -2.07 -22.90 2.14
N VAL A 69 -2.47 -22.53 0.92
CA VAL A 69 -2.09 -23.27 -0.28
C VAL A 69 -0.61 -23.14 -0.58
N HIS A 70 -0.04 -21.94 -0.39
CA HIS A 70 1.38 -21.68 -0.66
C HIS A 70 2.32 -22.45 0.28
N HIS A 71 2.04 -22.42 1.58
CA HIS A 71 2.90 -23.02 2.61
C HIS A 71 2.50 -24.46 2.99
N GLY A 72 1.32 -24.93 2.58
CA GLY A 72 0.83 -26.27 2.91
C GLY A 72 0.44 -26.47 4.38
N VAL A 73 0.28 -25.38 5.14
CA VAL A 73 -0.05 -25.39 6.58
C VAL A 73 -1.46 -24.87 6.85
N ARG A 74 -2.05 -25.25 7.99
CA ARG A 74 -3.34 -24.69 8.43
C ARG A 74 -3.12 -23.50 9.35
N ILE A 75 -3.67 -22.35 8.97
CA ILE A 75 -3.60 -21.12 9.77
C ILE A 75 -4.89 -20.96 10.58
N LEU A 76 -4.76 -20.95 11.91
CA LEU A 76 -5.87 -20.75 12.83
C LEU A 76 -6.31 -19.28 12.87
N ASP A 77 -7.60 -19.03 13.07
CA ASP A 77 -8.12 -17.66 13.14
C ASP A 77 -7.51 -16.86 14.31
N GLY A 78 -7.29 -17.51 15.45
CA GLY A 78 -6.60 -16.91 16.59
C GLY A 78 -5.15 -16.49 16.29
N ALA A 79 -4.48 -17.16 15.35
CA ALA A 79 -3.14 -16.78 14.91
C ALA A 79 -3.17 -15.47 14.11
N LEU A 80 -4.19 -15.27 13.26
CA LEU A 80 -4.36 -14.02 12.50
C LEU A 80 -4.65 -12.83 13.42
N ILE A 81 -5.50 -13.03 14.44
CA ILE A 81 -5.80 -12.00 15.45
C ILE A 81 -4.54 -11.62 16.22
N SER A 82 -3.76 -12.62 16.63
CA SER A 82 -2.50 -12.41 17.35
C SER A 82 -1.47 -11.69 16.48
N ALA A 83 -1.31 -12.10 15.22
CA ALA A 83 -0.40 -11.45 14.28
C ALA A 83 -0.73 -9.97 14.08
N ALA A 84 -2.00 -9.62 13.85
CA ALA A 84 -2.42 -8.23 13.69
C ALA A 84 -2.20 -7.38 14.96
N THR A 85 -2.47 -7.96 16.13
CA THR A 85 -2.34 -7.26 17.41
C THR A 85 -0.87 -7.06 17.79
N LEU A 86 -0.05 -8.11 17.67
CA LEU A 86 1.37 -8.06 17.99
C LEU A 86 2.15 -7.19 17.00
N ALA A 87 1.82 -7.25 15.70
CA ALA A 87 2.40 -6.35 14.70
C ALA A 87 2.15 -4.89 15.07
N HIS A 88 0.91 -4.55 15.43
CA HIS A 88 0.55 -3.17 15.80
C HIS A 88 1.29 -2.68 17.05
N CYS A 89 1.43 -3.53 18.07
CA CYS A 89 2.05 -3.14 19.34
C CYS A 89 3.58 -3.12 19.31
N TYR A 90 4.21 -4.02 18.56
CA TYR A 90 5.66 -4.26 18.65
C TYR A 90 6.44 -3.89 17.39
N LEU A 91 5.81 -3.82 16.21
CA LEU A 91 6.47 -3.48 14.95
C LEU A 91 6.18 -2.03 14.52
N THR A 92 6.49 -1.07 15.39
CA THR A 92 6.17 0.36 15.20
C THR A 92 6.90 1.05 14.04
N SER A 93 7.96 0.42 13.50
CA SER A 93 8.68 0.91 12.32
C SER A 93 8.00 0.52 11.00
N ARG A 94 7.04 -0.41 11.04
CA ARG A 94 6.28 -0.91 9.89
C ARG A 94 4.82 -0.53 10.03
N ARG A 95 4.08 -0.63 8.93
CA ARG A 95 2.66 -0.25 8.86
C ARG A 95 1.80 -1.49 8.62
N LEU A 96 0.60 -1.49 9.19
CA LEU A 96 -0.43 -2.44 8.80
C LEU A 96 -0.90 -2.15 7.36
N PRO A 97 -1.38 -3.16 6.61
CA PRO A 97 -1.47 -4.58 6.98
C PRO A 97 -0.16 -5.36 6.73
N ASP A 98 0.81 -4.74 6.04
CA ASP A 98 2.06 -5.34 5.59
C ASP A 98 2.83 -6.05 6.72
N ALA A 99 3.04 -5.34 7.84
CA ALA A 99 3.74 -5.90 9.00
C ALA A 99 3.10 -7.19 9.55
N ALA A 100 1.77 -7.30 9.50
CA ALA A 100 1.05 -8.48 9.99
C ALA A 100 1.07 -9.62 8.97
N ILE A 101 1.09 -9.31 7.67
CA ILE A 101 1.22 -10.30 6.60
C ILE A 101 2.61 -10.94 6.68
N ASP A 102 3.67 -10.13 6.79
CA ASP A 102 5.04 -10.60 6.94
C ASP A 102 5.19 -11.54 8.14
N LEU A 103 4.62 -11.19 9.30
CA LEU A 103 4.64 -12.07 10.48
C LEU A 103 3.95 -13.43 10.25
N VAL A 104 2.82 -13.44 9.54
CA VAL A 104 2.12 -14.69 9.23
C VAL A 104 2.94 -15.53 8.25
N ASP A 105 3.54 -14.88 7.25
CA ASP A 105 4.35 -15.55 6.23
C ASP A 105 5.61 -16.19 6.82
N GLU A 106 6.36 -15.44 7.63
CA GLU A 106 7.53 -15.93 8.37
C GLU A 106 7.20 -17.08 9.33
N ALA A 107 6.00 -17.06 9.95
CA ALA A 107 5.56 -18.12 10.84
C ALA A 107 5.07 -19.39 10.11
N CYS A 108 4.80 -19.30 8.80
CA CYS A 108 4.35 -20.43 7.98
C CYS A 108 5.49 -21.13 7.22
N ALA A 109 6.62 -20.45 7.01
CA ALA A 109 7.82 -20.99 6.38
C ALA A 109 8.55 -22.02 7.26
#